data_AF-A0A261GR67-F1
#
_entry.id   AF-A0A261GR67-F1
#
_cell.length_a   1.000
_cell.length_b   1.000
_cell.length_c   1.000
_cell.angle_alpha   90.00
_cell.angle_beta   90.00
_cell.angle_gamma   90.00
#
_symmetry.space_group_name_H-M   'P 1'
#
loop_
_entity.id
_entity.type
_entity.pdbx_description
1 polymer ?
#
loop_
_entity_poly.entity_id
_entity_poly.type
_entity_poly.pdbx_seq_one_letter_code
_entity_poly.pdbx_strand_id
1 'polypeptide(L)'
;MNHQRLANSTAHSAGKMALKLLLLVSVVTALNFAGQWLADYLNFQVWPHNPEYMDRIVLVLMIVFFIFMTLPFFPAIEIGLLLLALVSVKGVIVIYCLTILALSLAFEVGRYIPLNALVRLLNFFHLTKASRIIAGMAEVERRDRLDTLREALGSDKSRFWVNHRYLLVAVLLNMPGNSVIGGGGGIALLCGMSGIHSYGRFLLTTMLAALPIPALVIAQKLMLVPFQFY
;
A
#
# COMPACT_ATOMS: atom_id res chain seq x y z
N MET A 1 -43.48 -2.45 -20.89
CA MET A 1 -42.42 -3.47 -21.16
C MET A 1 -40.97 -3.00 -20.96
N ASN A 2 -40.65 -1.69 -20.98
CA ASN A 2 -39.26 -1.22 -20.83
C ASN A 2 -38.73 -1.16 -19.38
N HIS A 3 -39.58 -0.92 -18.37
CA HIS A 3 -39.13 -0.81 -16.97
C HIS A 3 -38.66 -2.14 -16.36
N GLN A 4 -39.26 -3.28 -16.71
CA GLN A 4 -38.85 -4.60 -16.22
C GLN A 4 -37.52 -5.08 -16.83
N ARG A 5 -37.22 -4.72 -18.09
CA ARG A 5 -35.92 -5.05 -18.72
C ARG A 5 -34.75 -4.25 -18.12
N LEU A 6 -34.97 -2.98 -17.80
CA LEU A 6 -33.96 -2.13 -17.15
C LEU A 6 -33.62 -2.61 -15.73
N ALA A 7 -34.63 -3.00 -14.95
CA ALA A 7 -34.45 -3.53 -13.60
C ALA A 7 -33.71 -4.88 -13.56
N ASN A 8 -34.00 -5.79 -14.50
CA ASN A 8 -33.29 -7.07 -14.58
C ASN A 8 -31.83 -6.94 -15.03
N SER A 9 -31.51 -5.95 -15.87
CA SER A 9 -30.14 -5.66 -16.33
C SER A 9 -29.26 -5.12 -15.21
N THR A 10 -29.77 -4.17 -14.41
CA THR A 10 -29.03 -3.58 -13.29
C THR A 10 -28.79 -4.60 -12.17
N ALA A 11 -29.79 -5.44 -11.86
CA ALA A 11 -29.65 -6.51 -10.86
C ALA A 11 -28.61 -7.57 -11.28
N HIS A 12 -28.60 -7.97 -12.55
CA HIS A 12 -27.64 -8.95 -13.06
C HIS A 12 -26.21 -8.38 -13.13
N SER A 13 -26.05 -7.09 -13.45
CA SER A 13 -24.77 -6.38 -13.37
C SER A 13 -24.28 -6.19 -11.93
N ALA A 14 -25.18 -5.90 -10.98
CA ALA A 14 -24.84 -5.76 -9.57
C ALA A 14 -24.40 -7.09 -8.95
N GLY A 15 -25.04 -8.20 -9.31
CA GLY A 15 -24.64 -9.54 -8.88
C GLY A 15 -23.25 -9.95 -9.38
N LYS A 16 -22.93 -9.67 -10.66
CA LYS A 16 -21.59 -9.93 -11.22
C LYS A 16 -20.51 -9.03 -10.60
N MET A 17 -20.83 -7.77 -10.32
CA MET A 17 -19.96 -6.84 -9.60
C MET A 17 -19.66 -7.37 -8.19
N ALA A 18 -20.71 -7.71 -7.43
CA ALA A 18 -20.57 -8.22 -6.07
C ALA A 18 -19.74 -9.51 -6.04
N LEU A 19 -19.96 -10.44 -6.98
CA LEU A 19 -19.19 -11.67 -7.08
C LEU A 19 -17.69 -11.40 -7.36
N LYS A 20 -17.37 -10.52 -8.31
CA LYS A 20 -15.97 -10.18 -8.63
C LYS A 20 -15.26 -9.47 -7.49
N LEU A 21 -15.95 -8.55 -6.82
CA LEU A 21 -15.42 -7.87 -5.64
C LEU A 21 -15.23 -8.85 -4.48
N LEU A 22 -16.18 -9.75 -4.26
CA LEU A 22 -16.08 -10.79 -3.24
C LEU A 22 -14.90 -11.73 -3.54
N LEU A 23 -14.70 -12.12 -4.80
CA LEU A 23 -13.56 -12.94 -5.21
C LEU A 23 -12.22 -12.20 -5.07
N LEU A 24 -12.17 -10.90 -5.40
CA LEU A 24 -10.98 -10.09 -5.14
C LEU A 24 -10.68 -10.02 -3.64
N VAL A 25 -11.69 -9.69 -2.83
CA VAL A 25 -11.53 -9.63 -1.38
C VAL A 25 -11.13 -11.00 -0.83
N SER A 26 -11.68 -12.10 -1.33
CA SER A 26 -11.28 -13.44 -0.88
C SER A 26 -9.82 -13.75 -1.21
N VAL A 27 -9.36 -13.40 -2.42
CA VAL A 27 -7.95 -13.57 -2.81
C VAL A 27 -7.04 -12.70 -1.97
N VAL A 28 -7.40 -11.43 -1.76
CA VAL A 28 -6.63 -10.50 -0.92
C VAL A 28 -6.59 -10.99 0.51
N THR A 29 -7.72 -11.40 1.09
CA THR A 29 -7.78 -11.98 2.44
C THR A 29 -6.97 -13.27 2.54
N ALA A 30 -6.99 -14.14 1.52
CA ALA A 30 -6.17 -15.34 1.49
C ALA A 30 -4.67 -15.01 1.44
N LEU A 31 -4.27 -13.99 0.67
CA LEU A 31 -2.89 -13.50 0.64
C LEU A 31 -2.48 -12.88 1.98
N ASN A 32 -3.39 -12.14 2.63
CA ASN A 32 -3.17 -11.60 3.97
C ASN A 32 -2.97 -12.72 5.00
N PHE A 33 -3.82 -13.75 4.95
CA PHE A 33 -3.72 -14.92 5.81
C PHE A 33 -2.43 -15.70 5.56
N ALA A 34 -2.01 -15.85 4.31
CA ALA A 34 -0.74 -16.49 3.95
C ALA A 34 0.46 -15.69 4.49
N GLY A 35 0.42 -14.36 4.45
CA GLY A 35 1.46 -13.50 5.03
C GLY A 35 1.54 -13.63 6.55
N GLN A 36 0.38 -13.66 7.23
CA GLN A 36 0.30 -13.91 8.68
C GLN A 36 0.82 -15.30 9.04
N TRP A 37 0.36 -16.34 8.33
CA TRP A 37 0.84 -17.71 8.52
C TRP A 37 2.35 -17.82 8.32
N LEU A 38 2.90 -17.14 7.32
CA LEU A 38 4.35 -17.10 7.10
C LEU A 38 5.07 -16.41 8.26
N ALA A 39 4.55 -15.29 8.75
CA ALA A 39 5.12 -14.60 9.92
C ALA A 39 5.08 -15.48 11.18
N ASP A 40 3.99 -16.21 11.42
CA ASP A 40 3.84 -17.13 12.56
C ASP A 40 4.77 -18.34 12.43
N TYR A 41 4.86 -18.94 11.24
CA TYR A 41 5.79 -20.03 10.96
C TYR A 41 7.24 -19.60 11.20
N LEU A 42 7.59 -18.40 10.74
CA LEU A 42 8.89 -17.80 11.00
C LEU A 42 9.10 -17.52 12.48
N ASN A 43 8.12 -16.99 13.21
CA ASN A 43 8.26 -16.75 14.64
C ASN A 43 8.51 -18.07 15.42
N PHE A 44 7.83 -19.15 15.04
CA PHE A 44 7.96 -20.46 15.66
C PHE A 44 9.28 -21.18 15.33
N GLN A 45 9.80 -21.05 14.10
CA GLN A 45 11.04 -21.72 13.68
C GLN A 45 12.31 -20.86 13.75
N VAL A 46 12.21 -19.54 13.61
CA VAL A 46 13.35 -18.61 13.57
C VAL A 46 13.77 -18.17 14.97
N TRP A 47 13.02 -18.50 16.02
CA TRP A 47 13.51 -18.39 17.41
C TRP A 47 14.70 -19.37 17.58
N PRO A 48 15.95 -18.90 17.49
CA PRO A 48 17.03 -19.77 17.07
C PRO A 48 17.64 -20.47 18.26
N HIS A 49 17.76 -21.78 18.13
CA HIS A 49 18.63 -22.60 18.97
C HIS A 49 20.11 -22.55 18.51
N ASN A 50 20.44 -21.82 17.42
CA ASN A 50 21.79 -21.74 16.85
C ASN A 50 22.18 -20.31 16.40
N PRO A 51 23.14 -19.63 17.06
CA PRO A 51 23.51 -18.24 16.75
C PRO A 51 24.25 -18.03 15.42
N GLU A 52 24.83 -19.08 14.82
CA GLU A 52 25.66 -18.96 13.61
C GLU A 52 24.90 -18.51 12.35
N TYR A 53 23.59 -18.75 12.27
CA TYR A 53 22.80 -18.47 11.05
C TYR A 53 21.94 -17.21 11.14
N MET A 54 21.92 -16.53 12.30
CA MET A 54 21.01 -15.41 12.57
C MET A 54 21.13 -14.29 11.53
N ASP A 55 22.36 -13.84 11.26
CA ASP A 55 22.60 -12.71 10.35
C ASP A 55 22.14 -13.00 8.92
N ARG A 56 22.30 -14.26 8.46
CA ARG A 56 21.87 -14.68 7.13
C ARG A 56 20.35 -14.73 7.04
N ILE A 57 19.68 -15.24 8.06
CA ILE A 57 18.21 -15.30 8.09
C ILE A 57 17.63 -13.89 8.10
N VAL A 58 18.16 -12.99 8.94
CA VAL A 58 17.75 -11.58 8.97
C VAL A 58 17.92 -10.92 7.62
N LEU A 59 19.06 -11.13 6.94
CA LEU A 59 19.29 -10.59 5.60
C LEU A 59 18.25 -11.10 4.58
N VAL A 60 17.98 -12.41 4.57
CA VAL A 60 16.95 -13.01 3.69
C VAL A 60 15.59 -12.39 3.98
N LEU A 61 15.21 -12.25 5.25
CA LEU A 61 13.95 -11.63 5.65
C LEU A 61 13.87 -10.16 5.23
N MET A 62 14.96 -9.40 5.31
CA MET A 62 15.01 -8.02 4.80
C MET A 62 14.76 -7.93 3.29
N ILE A 63 15.32 -8.86 2.51
CA ILE A 63 15.09 -8.94 1.06
C ILE A 63 13.62 -9.29 0.78
N VAL A 64 13.08 -10.29 1.47
CA VAL A 64 11.67 -10.68 1.35
C VAL A 64 10.76 -9.51 1.71
N PHE A 65 11.04 -8.81 2.81
CA PHE A 65 10.32 -7.61 3.23
C PHE A 65 10.34 -6.53 2.15
N PHE A 66 11.50 -6.24 1.56
CA PHE A 66 11.62 -5.24 0.49
C PHE A 66 10.77 -5.60 -0.73
N ILE A 67 10.83 -6.86 -1.18
CA ILE A 67 10.04 -7.34 -2.32
C ILE A 67 8.55 -7.21 -2.01
N PHE A 68 8.11 -7.72 -0.86
CA PHE A 68 6.71 -7.69 -0.46
C PHE A 68 6.17 -6.27 -0.26
N MET A 69 6.96 -5.37 0.32
CA MET A 69 6.57 -3.97 0.49
C MET A 69 6.42 -3.23 -0.84
N THR A 70 7.09 -3.69 -1.90
CA THR A 70 6.95 -3.15 -3.26
C THR A 70 5.68 -3.66 -3.94
N LEU A 71 5.21 -4.86 -3.61
CA LEU A 71 4.06 -5.49 -4.26
C LEU A 71 2.73 -4.94 -3.75
N PRO A 72 1.74 -4.74 -4.63
CA PRO A 72 0.40 -4.36 -4.21
C PRO A 72 -0.30 -5.53 -3.50
N PHE A 73 -1.16 -5.20 -2.53
CA PHE A 73 -2.01 -6.10 -1.73
C PHE A 73 -1.27 -7.03 -0.76
N PHE A 74 0.07 -6.95 -0.68
CA PHE A 74 0.82 -7.79 0.23
C PHE A 74 0.87 -7.20 1.66
N PRO A 75 0.59 -7.99 2.71
CA PRO A 75 0.74 -7.60 4.12
C PRO A 75 2.22 -7.48 4.52
N ALA A 76 2.83 -6.32 4.28
CA ALA A 76 4.25 -6.11 4.60
C ALA A 76 4.50 -5.71 6.07
N ILE A 77 3.47 -5.23 6.78
CA ILE A 77 3.63 -4.70 8.15
C ILE A 77 3.90 -5.82 9.16
N GLU A 78 3.33 -7.01 8.97
CA GLU A 78 3.49 -8.17 9.82
C GLU A 78 4.94 -8.65 9.83
N ILE A 79 5.53 -8.80 8.64
CA ILE A 79 6.95 -9.18 8.48
C ILE A 79 7.87 -8.03 8.93
N GLY A 80 7.48 -6.78 8.65
CA GLY A 80 8.23 -5.61 9.10
C GLY A 80 8.34 -5.52 10.62
N LEU A 81 7.24 -5.74 11.35
CA LEU A 81 7.23 -5.73 12.81
C LEU A 81 8.07 -6.87 13.41
N LEU A 82 7.99 -8.08 12.83
CA LEU A 82 8.85 -9.20 13.21
C LEU A 82 10.35 -8.84 13.04
N LEU A 83 10.72 -8.31 11.89
CA LEU A 83 12.09 -7.86 11.62
C LEU A 83 12.56 -6.78 12.60
N LEU A 84 11.72 -5.77 12.87
CA LEU A 84 12.03 -4.68 13.81
C LEU A 84 12.30 -5.21 15.23
N ALA A 85 11.63 -6.28 15.64
CA ALA A 85 11.88 -6.94 16.92
C ALA A 85 13.26 -7.62 16.94
N LEU A 86 13.62 -8.34 15.87
CA LEU A 86 14.83 -9.16 15.76
C LEU A 86 16.12 -8.36 15.60
N VAL A 87 16.08 -7.21 14.93
CA VAL A 87 17.31 -6.47 14.58
C VAL A 87 17.79 -5.50 15.67
N SER A 88 19.06 -5.10 15.60
CA SER A 88 19.62 -4.00 16.41
C SER A 88 19.13 -2.63 15.92
N VAL A 89 19.46 -1.56 16.64
CA VAL A 89 19.14 -0.17 16.25
C VAL A 89 19.60 0.13 14.82
N LYS A 90 20.80 -0.32 14.43
CA LYS A 90 21.31 -0.15 13.06
C LYS A 90 20.41 -0.86 12.04
N GLY A 91 19.94 -2.06 12.35
CA GLY A 91 19.03 -2.79 11.48
C GLY A 91 17.66 -2.12 11.33
N VAL A 92 17.14 -1.47 12.38
CA VAL A 92 15.90 -0.69 12.29
C VAL A 92 16.03 0.44 11.28
N ILE A 93 17.17 1.14 11.28
CA ILE A 93 17.46 2.19 10.30
C ILE A 93 17.50 1.61 8.87
N VAL A 94 18.11 0.45 8.69
CA VAL A 94 18.14 -0.25 7.38
C VAL A 94 16.73 -0.62 6.91
N ILE A 95 15.88 -1.17 7.79
CA ILE A 95 14.49 -1.51 7.46
C ILE A 95 13.70 -0.25 7.07
N TYR A 96 13.88 0.85 7.78
CA TYR A 96 13.27 2.13 7.42
C TYR A 96 13.71 2.59 6.03
N CYS A 97 15.02 2.58 5.73
CA CYS A 97 15.53 2.91 4.40
C CYS A 97 14.95 1.98 3.31
N LEU A 98 14.91 0.67 3.55
CA LEU A 98 14.31 -0.30 2.64
C LEU A 98 12.82 -0.01 2.40
N THR A 99 12.09 0.43 3.41
CA THR A 99 10.67 0.80 3.30
C THR A 99 10.50 1.99 2.35
N ILE A 100 11.29 3.05 2.54
CA ILE A 100 11.24 4.24 1.68
C ILE A 100 11.67 3.90 0.25
N LEU A 101 12.68 3.04 0.08
CA LEU A 101 13.12 2.56 -1.24
C LEU A 101 12.06 1.71 -1.94
N ALA A 102 11.41 0.78 -1.24
CA ALA A 102 10.35 -0.06 -1.79
C ALA A 102 9.14 0.77 -2.25
N LEU A 103 8.70 1.73 -1.42
CA LEU A 103 7.60 2.65 -1.77
C LEU A 103 7.99 3.57 -2.93
N SER A 104 9.24 4.04 -2.97
CA SER A 104 9.75 4.82 -4.10
C SER A 104 9.75 4.02 -5.40
N LEU A 105 10.19 2.75 -5.33
CA LEU A 105 10.21 1.86 -6.47
C LEU A 105 8.78 1.57 -6.98
N ALA A 106 7.85 1.26 -6.08
CA ALA A 106 6.45 1.07 -6.43
C ALA A 106 5.84 2.32 -7.09
N PHE A 107 6.13 3.51 -6.56
CA PHE A 107 5.70 4.77 -7.16
C PHE A 107 6.27 4.96 -8.57
N GLU A 108 7.57 4.76 -8.76
CA GLU A 108 8.21 4.93 -10.07
C GLU A 108 7.68 3.91 -11.09
N VAL A 109 7.54 2.64 -10.72
CA VAL A 109 6.88 1.62 -11.56
C VAL A 109 5.47 2.09 -11.96
N GLY A 110 4.72 2.66 -11.01
CA GLY A 110 3.39 3.20 -11.27
C GLY A 110 3.36 4.29 -12.35
N ARG A 111 4.39 5.14 -12.45
CA ARG A 111 4.46 6.21 -13.45
C ARG A 111 4.58 5.72 -14.89
N TYR A 112 5.04 4.48 -15.09
CA TYR A 112 5.16 3.84 -16.41
C TYR A 112 3.88 3.10 -16.81
N ILE A 113 2.97 2.84 -15.87
CA ILE A 113 1.70 2.18 -16.16
C ILE A 113 0.72 3.22 -16.72
N PRO A 114 0.15 3.01 -17.92
CA PRO A 114 -0.79 3.95 -18.51
C PRO A 114 -2.10 3.99 -17.70
N LEU A 115 -2.66 5.19 -17.52
CA LEU A 115 -3.89 5.38 -16.74
C LEU A 115 -5.09 4.61 -17.35
N ASN A 116 -5.05 4.34 -18.65
CA ASN A 116 -6.00 3.48 -19.35
C ASN A 116 -6.05 2.04 -18.80
N ALA A 117 -4.94 1.53 -18.26
CA ALA A 117 -4.93 0.23 -17.58
C ALA A 117 -5.82 0.26 -16.32
N LEU A 118 -5.80 1.37 -15.57
CA LEU A 118 -6.67 1.57 -14.41
C LEU A 118 -8.14 1.68 -14.84
N VAL A 119 -8.45 2.37 -15.93
CA VAL A 119 -9.81 2.43 -16.50
C VAL A 119 -10.33 1.03 -16.84
N ARG A 120 -9.50 0.20 -17.49
CA ARG A 120 -9.84 -1.20 -17.80
C ARG A 120 -10.06 -2.03 -16.54
N LEU A 121 -9.21 -1.87 -15.52
CA LEU A 121 -9.34 -2.56 -14.23
C LEU A 121 -10.65 -2.17 -13.53
N LEU A 122 -10.97 -0.87 -13.46
CA LEU A 122 -12.22 -0.38 -12.85
C LEU A 122 -13.45 -0.87 -13.61
N ASN A 123 -13.41 -0.88 -14.94
CA ASN A 123 -14.47 -1.46 -15.78
C ASN A 123 -14.62 -2.97 -15.56
N PHE A 124 -13.52 -3.69 -15.39
CA PHE A 124 -13.53 -5.13 -15.09
C PHE A 124 -14.29 -5.41 -13.78
N PHE A 125 -14.12 -4.56 -12.76
CA PHE A 125 -14.86 -4.62 -11.49
C PHE A 125 -16.23 -3.93 -11.53
N HIS A 126 -16.71 -3.47 -12.69
CA HIS A 126 -17.98 -2.74 -12.84
C HIS A 126 -18.08 -1.44 -12.00
N LEU A 127 -16.94 -0.85 -11.62
CA LEU A 127 -16.86 0.44 -10.92
C LEU A 127 -17.01 1.60 -11.92
N THR A 128 -18.17 1.64 -12.60
CA THR A 128 -18.43 2.53 -13.75
C THR A 128 -18.28 4.01 -13.42
N LYS A 129 -18.66 4.43 -12.21
CA LYS A 129 -18.50 5.82 -11.76
C LYS A 129 -17.02 6.20 -11.63
N ALA A 130 -16.22 5.36 -10.98
CA ALA A 130 -14.78 5.59 -10.83
C ALA A 130 -14.08 5.54 -12.19
N SER A 131 -14.42 4.53 -13.01
CA SER A 131 -13.90 4.38 -14.38
C SER A 131 -14.11 5.64 -15.22
N ARG A 132 -15.30 6.25 -15.18
CA ARG A 132 -15.60 7.49 -15.92
C ARG A 132 -14.74 8.67 -15.46
N ILE A 133 -14.54 8.83 -14.15
CA ILE A 133 -13.69 9.90 -13.60
C ILE A 133 -12.24 9.72 -14.06
N ILE A 134 -11.71 8.50 -13.94
CA ILE A 134 -10.33 8.19 -14.33
C ILE A 134 -10.14 8.27 -15.86
N ALA A 135 -11.15 7.92 -16.65
CA ALA A 135 -11.12 8.06 -18.11
C ALA A 135 -10.98 9.53 -18.52
N GLY A 136 -11.73 10.45 -17.89
CA GLY A 136 -11.57 11.89 -18.12
C GLY A 136 -10.15 12.39 -17.80
N MET A 137 -9.51 11.84 -16.76
CA MET A 137 -8.11 12.15 -16.45
C MET A 137 -7.11 11.56 -17.46
N ALA A 138 -7.46 10.47 -18.15
CA ALA A 138 -6.58 9.83 -19.12
C ALA A 138 -6.50 10.60 -20.45
N GLU A 139 -7.53 11.39 -20.77
CA GLU A 139 -7.63 12.21 -21.99
C GLU A 139 -6.88 13.55 -21.88
N VAL A 140 -6.53 13.98 -20.66
CA VAL A 140 -5.81 15.24 -20.41
C VAL A 140 -4.34 15.03 -20.06
N GLU A 141 -3.54 16.08 -20.23
CA GLU A 141 -2.14 16.08 -19.83
C GLU A 141 -1.98 15.98 -18.30
N ARG A 142 -0.85 15.43 -17.84
CA ARG A 142 -0.58 15.17 -16.41
C ARG A 142 -0.75 16.42 -15.52
N ARG A 143 -0.44 17.61 -16.05
CA ARG A 143 -0.57 18.88 -15.33
C ARG A 143 -2.02 19.26 -15.02
N ASP A 144 -2.94 18.92 -15.90
CA ASP A 144 -4.35 19.33 -15.82
C ASP A 144 -5.21 18.27 -15.08
N ARG A 145 -4.70 17.04 -14.95
CA ARG A 145 -5.40 15.91 -14.28
C ARG A 145 -5.95 16.22 -12.89
N LEU A 146 -5.23 17.03 -12.12
CA LEU A 146 -5.67 17.38 -10.77
C LEU A 146 -6.95 18.23 -10.80
N ASP A 147 -7.02 19.18 -11.73
CA ASP A 147 -8.16 20.08 -11.85
C ASP A 147 -9.36 19.34 -12.43
N THR A 148 -9.14 18.48 -13.43
CA THR A 148 -10.17 17.54 -13.91
C THR A 148 -10.72 16.65 -12.79
N LEU A 149 -9.87 16.11 -11.91
CA LEU A 149 -10.32 15.31 -10.77
C LEU A 149 -11.12 16.14 -9.76
N ARG A 150 -10.71 17.39 -9.50
CA ARG A 150 -11.43 18.31 -8.60
C ARG A 150 -12.81 18.67 -9.11
N GLU A 151 -12.94 18.90 -10.41
CA GLU A 151 -14.21 19.23 -11.08
C GLU A 151 -15.14 18.02 -11.13
N ALA A 152 -14.61 16.83 -11.39
CA ALA A 152 -15.38 15.59 -11.44
C ALA A 152 -15.96 15.18 -10.07
N LEU A 153 -15.38 15.67 -8.97
CA LEU A 153 -15.80 15.38 -7.61
C LEU A 153 -16.86 16.39 -7.12
N GLY A 154 -18.11 15.92 -7.07
CA GLY A 154 -19.27 16.73 -6.69
C GLY A 154 -19.54 16.87 -5.18
N SER A 155 -18.67 16.39 -4.29
CA SER A 155 -18.87 16.51 -2.83
C SER A 155 -17.70 17.22 -2.14
N ASP A 156 -18.01 18.11 -1.18
CA ASP A 156 -17.01 18.90 -0.47
C ASP A 156 -15.99 18.02 0.27
N LYS A 157 -16.43 16.90 0.85
CA LYS A 157 -15.55 15.92 1.52
C LYS A 157 -14.54 15.30 0.56
N SER A 158 -14.96 14.95 -0.66
CA SER A 158 -14.03 14.35 -1.64
C SER A 158 -13.04 15.38 -2.18
N ARG A 159 -13.49 16.62 -2.37
CA ARG A 159 -12.63 17.74 -2.76
C ARG A 159 -11.58 18.09 -1.71
N PHE A 160 -11.94 18.00 -0.42
CA PHE A 160 -11.00 18.17 0.69
C PHE A 160 -9.82 17.21 0.57
N TRP A 161 -10.08 15.92 0.35
CA TRP A 161 -9.02 14.91 0.24
C TRP A 161 -8.15 15.06 -1.00
N VAL A 162 -8.69 15.53 -2.13
CA VAL A 162 -7.90 15.83 -3.33
C VAL A 162 -6.98 17.03 -3.14
N ASN A 163 -7.46 18.06 -2.43
CA ASN A 163 -6.65 19.21 -2.07
C ASN A 163 -5.55 18.86 -1.05
N HIS A 164 -5.85 17.94 -0.13
CA HIS A 164 -4.91 17.41 0.86
C HIS A 164 -4.39 16.02 0.48
N ARG A 165 -4.12 15.78 -0.82
CA ARG A 165 -3.77 14.43 -1.31
C ARG A 165 -2.54 13.80 -0.64
N TYR A 166 -1.57 14.59 -0.22
CA TYR A 166 -0.42 14.07 0.54
C TYR A 166 -0.81 13.64 1.96
N LEU A 167 -1.72 14.37 2.60
CA LEU A 167 -2.32 13.93 3.87
C LEU A 167 -3.12 12.64 3.66
N LEU A 168 -3.88 12.54 2.56
CA LEU A 168 -4.58 11.30 2.21
C LEU A 168 -3.61 10.12 2.10
N VAL A 169 -2.46 10.29 1.43
CA VAL A 169 -1.43 9.25 1.36
C VAL A 169 -0.93 8.86 2.76
N ALA A 170 -0.59 9.83 3.61
CA ALA A 170 -0.13 9.56 4.97
C ALA A 170 -1.17 8.80 5.80
N VAL A 171 -2.45 9.17 5.67
CA VAL A 171 -3.58 8.49 6.32
C VAL A 171 -3.74 7.07 5.79
N LEU A 172 -3.75 6.87 4.48
CA LEU A 172 -3.91 5.55 3.86
C LEU A 172 -2.79 4.59 4.24
N LEU A 173 -1.54 5.08 4.30
CA LEU A 173 -0.39 4.27 4.73
C LEU A 173 -0.47 3.83 6.18
N ASN A 174 -1.11 4.61 7.05
CA ASN A 174 -1.24 4.32 8.48
C ASN A 174 -2.61 3.75 8.86
N MET A 175 -3.52 3.58 7.91
CA MET A 175 -4.85 3.04 8.19
C MET A 175 -4.77 1.52 8.45
N PRO A 176 -5.43 1.01 9.50
CA PRO A 176 -5.51 -0.43 9.71
C PRO A 176 -6.22 -1.10 8.52
N GLY A 177 -5.69 -2.25 8.08
CA GLY A 177 -6.23 -2.97 6.93
C GLY A 177 -5.96 -2.33 5.57
N ASN A 178 -4.96 -1.44 5.47
CA ASN A 178 -4.59 -0.82 4.18
C ASN A 178 -4.20 -1.84 3.10
N SER A 179 -3.81 -3.07 3.48
CA SER A 179 -3.52 -4.19 2.57
C SER A 179 -4.71 -4.53 1.66
N VAL A 180 -5.94 -4.37 2.15
CA VAL A 180 -7.18 -4.55 1.37
C VAL A 180 -7.26 -3.57 0.20
N ILE A 181 -6.73 -2.35 0.38
CA ILE A 181 -6.73 -1.28 -0.62
C ILE A 181 -5.47 -1.35 -1.51
N GLY A 182 -4.53 -2.25 -1.19
CA GLY A 182 -3.28 -2.43 -1.92
C GLY A 182 -2.03 -2.34 -1.06
N GLY A 183 -2.14 -2.06 0.24
CA GLY A 183 -0.99 -1.92 1.14
C GLY A 183 -0.12 -0.71 0.80
N GLY A 184 1.06 -0.62 1.41
CA GLY A 184 2.01 0.45 1.12
C GLY A 184 2.41 0.50 -0.36
N GLY A 185 2.82 -0.64 -0.92
CA GLY A 185 3.21 -0.77 -2.32
C GLY A 185 2.10 -0.40 -3.30
N GLY A 186 0.86 -0.87 -3.07
CA GLY A 186 -0.27 -0.54 -3.94
C GLY A 186 -0.70 0.93 -3.86
N ILE A 187 -0.68 1.54 -2.67
CA ILE A 187 -0.92 2.98 -2.51
C ILE A 187 0.13 3.78 -3.29
N ALA A 188 1.42 3.43 -3.14
CA ALA A 188 2.52 4.06 -3.85
C ALA A 188 2.38 3.92 -5.38
N LEU A 189 2.08 2.70 -5.85
CA LEU A 189 1.85 2.39 -7.25
C LEU A 189 0.72 3.25 -7.84
N LEU A 190 -0.43 3.32 -7.16
CA LEU A 190 -1.57 4.16 -7.58
C LEU A 190 -1.22 5.64 -7.59
N CYS A 191 -0.43 6.12 -6.61
CA CYS A 191 0.06 7.49 -6.59
C CYS A 191 0.93 7.80 -7.82
N GLY A 192 1.82 6.89 -8.20
CA GLY A 192 2.63 7.01 -9.43
C GLY A 192 1.78 7.01 -10.70
N MET A 193 0.83 6.07 -10.80
CA MET A 193 -0.09 5.92 -11.93
C MET A 193 -0.96 7.15 -12.16
N SER A 194 -1.45 7.75 -11.08
CA SER A 194 -2.37 8.89 -11.14
C SER A 194 -1.77 10.10 -11.89
N GLY A 195 -0.46 10.30 -11.76
CA GLY A 195 0.24 11.45 -12.34
C GLY A 195 -0.07 12.79 -11.65
N ILE A 196 -0.83 12.81 -10.54
CA ILE A 196 -1.17 14.04 -9.80
C ILE A 196 -0.24 14.32 -8.61
N HIS A 197 0.65 13.37 -8.29
CA HIS A 197 1.64 13.46 -7.22
C HIS A 197 3.03 13.73 -7.80
N SER A 198 3.76 14.68 -7.22
CA SER A 198 5.18 14.86 -7.55
C SER A 198 6.03 13.92 -6.71
N TYR A 199 7.08 13.35 -7.30
CA TYR A 199 7.95 12.37 -6.62
C TYR A 199 8.53 12.91 -5.32
N GLY A 200 9.11 14.13 -5.33
CA GLY A 200 9.71 14.71 -4.14
C GLY A 200 8.74 14.90 -2.97
N ARG A 201 7.50 15.35 -3.24
CA ARG A 201 6.49 15.52 -2.18
C ARG A 201 5.95 14.17 -1.70
N PHE A 202 5.79 13.21 -2.61
CA PHE A 202 5.46 11.83 -2.26
C PHE A 202 6.52 11.24 -1.33
N LEU A 203 7.80 11.36 -1.69
CA LEU A 203 8.93 10.86 -0.90
C LEU A 203 8.93 11.46 0.50
N LEU A 204 8.84 12.79 0.63
CA LEU A 204 8.76 13.46 1.93
C LEU A 204 7.55 12.97 2.75
N THR A 205 6.40 12.81 2.11
CA THR A 205 5.20 12.29 2.77
C THR A 205 5.42 10.88 3.28
N THR A 206 6.00 9.98 2.48
CA THR A 206 6.28 8.60 2.89
C THR A 206 7.32 8.50 3.99
N MET A 207 8.36 9.35 3.97
CA MET A 207 9.36 9.43 5.02
C MET A 207 8.71 9.78 6.36
N LEU A 208 7.87 10.84 6.38
CA LEU A 208 7.17 11.25 7.59
C LEU A 208 6.13 10.22 8.04
N ALA A 209 5.39 9.64 7.10
CA ALA A 209 4.33 8.68 7.40
C ALA A 209 4.86 7.34 7.92
N ALA A 210 6.03 6.90 7.48
CA ALA A 210 6.64 5.64 7.90
C ALA A 210 7.53 5.77 9.15
N LEU A 211 7.89 6.99 9.56
CA LEU A 211 8.79 7.27 10.69
C LEU A 211 8.29 6.81 12.08
N PRO A 212 6.98 6.88 12.44
CA PRO A 212 6.55 6.65 13.82
C PRO A 212 6.96 5.29 14.40
N ILE A 213 6.75 4.20 13.65
CA ILE A 213 7.04 2.84 14.15
C ILE A 213 8.55 2.63 14.36
N PRO A 214 9.44 2.86 13.36
CA PRO A 214 10.89 2.75 13.57
C PRO A 214 11.42 3.67 14.68
N ALA A 215 10.92 4.89 14.79
CA ALA A 215 11.35 5.83 15.83
C ALA A 215 11.03 5.30 17.24
N LEU A 216 9.82 4.76 17.45
CA LEU A 216 9.43 4.14 18.72
C LEU A 216 10.31 2.93 19.06
N VAL A 217 10.59 2.07 18.08
CA VAL A 217 11.45 0.89 18.28
C VAL A 217 12.89 1.28 18.60
N ILE A 218 13.44 2.31 17.94
CA ILE A 218 14.77 2.83 18.25
C ILE A 218 14.80 3.38 19.68
N ALA A 219 13.82 4.20 20.06
CA ALA A 219 13.73 4.75 21.42
C ALA A 219 13.65 3.63 22.47
N GLN A 220 12.80 2.62 22.24
CA GLN A 220 12.69 1.45 23.12
C GLN A 220 14.02 0.71 23.25
N LYS A 221 14.67 0.39 22.13
CA LYS A 221 15.95 -0.35 22.14
C LYS A 221 17.05 0.45 22.83
N LEU A 222 17.11 1.77 22.65
CA LEU A 222 18.08 2.63 23.34
C LEU A 222 17.84 2.68 24.86
N MET A 223 16.58 2.67 25.32
CA MET A 223 16.25 2.62 26.75
C MET A 223 16.59 1.27 27.40
N LEU A 224 16.50 0.17 26.63
CA LEU A 224 16.78 -1.19 27.10
C LEU A 224 18.26 -1.57 27.06
N VAL A 225 19.10 -0.82 26.34
CA VAL A 225 20.56 -0.96 26.45
C VAL A 225 20.94 -0.35 27.80
N PRO A 226 21.32 -1.16 28.81
CA PRO A 226 21.82 -0.59 30.04
C PRO A 226 23.05 0.26 29.69
N PHE A 227 23.25 1.36 30.42
CA PHE A 227 24.51 2.11 30.45
C PHE A 227 25.65 1.19 30.93
N GLN A 228 26.04 0.17 30.16
CA GLN A 228 27.31 -0.50 30.28
C GLN A 228 28.30 0.42 29.59
N PHE A 229 28.80 1.41 30.32
CA PHE A 229 30.12 2.05 30.23
C PHE A 229 30.09 3.30 31.11
N TYR A 230 30.32 3.10 32.41
CA TYR A 230 31.20 3.94 33.24
C TYR A 230 31.91 3.01 34.22
#